data_AF-A0AAW6XU10-F1
#
_entry.id   AF-A0AAW6XU10-F1
#
_cell.length_a   1.000
_cell.length_b   1.000
_cell.length_c   1.000
_cell.angle_alpha   90.00
_cell.angle_beta   90.00
_cell.angle_gamma   90.00
#
_symmetry.space_group_name_H-M   'P 1'
#
loop_
_entity.id
_entity.type
_entity.pdbx_description
1 polymer ?
#
loop_
_entity_poly.entity_id
_entity_poly.type
_entity_poly.pdbx_seq_one_letter_code
_entity_poly.pdbx_strand_id
1 'polypeptide(L)'
;MELLKYFKKLKWEFLLVVFLIVVNAGFLTLAGISSANALSSVAKLRAAEFFMWVAIMGGAYIIYAIVNCLVNVEQTRLSQNVDKLIRNSIATDLSKANYATFHKQTVATYSSWLTNDITTINNFGITDFLMIVRQVSEIVFGMLTLAYFNISLVVTVVVLTVIMGIVPNMFSKILAKRSLEYTHANERLVNTINDILNGFNRLFLANLPQTIVKK
;
A
#
# COMPACT_ATOMS: atom_id res chain seq x y z
N MET A 1 10.35 20.63 10.17
CA MET A 1 9.77 19.97 11.36
C MET A 1 10.21 18.51 11.32
N GLU A 2 11.11 18.07 12.22
CA GLU A 2 11.58 16.67 12.15
C GLU A 2 10.54 15.73 12.76
N LEU A 3 9.85 14.96 11.91
CA LEU A 3 8.86 13.95 12.31
C LEU A 3 9.42 12.95 13.34
N LEU A 4 10.72 12.66 13.27
CA LEU A 4 11.45 11.81 14.21
C LEU A 4 11.33 12.24 15.68
N LYS A 5 11.13 13.55 15.95
CA LYS A 5 10.95 14.06 17.32
C LYS A 5 9.65 13.56 17.94
N TYR A 6 8.57 13.44 17.15
CA TYR A 6 7.27 12.98 17.63
C TYR A 6 7.28 11.46 17.86
N PHE A 7 7.91 10.70 16.96
CA PHE A 7 8.12 9.26 17.15
C PHE A 7 8.96 8.93 18.39
N LYS A 8 9.99 9.72 18.70
CA LYS A 8 10.76 9.55 19.94
C LYS A 8 9.91 9.76 21.21
N LYS A 9 8.90 10.64 21.15
CA LYS A 9 8.02 10.91 22.29
C LYS A 9 7.00 9.79 22.53
N LEU A 10 6.55 9.13 21.45
CA LEU A 10 5.60 8.01 21.47
C LEU A 10 6.28 6.64 21.24
N LYS A 11 7.58 6.52 21.56
CA LYS A 11 8.39 5.34 21.24
C LYS A 11 7.82 4.04 21.81
N TRP A 12 7.17 4.08 22.97
CA TRP A 12 6.62 2.89 23.62
C TRP A 12 5.36 2.38 22.92
N GLU A 13 4.47 3.28 22.51
CA GLU A 13 3.28 2.92 21.72
C GLU A 13 3.70 2.32 20.37
N PHE A 14 4.68 2.95 19.73
CA PHE A 14 5.24 2.44 18.48
C PHE A 14 5.90 1.06 18.64
N LEU A 15 6.74 0.88 19.66
CA LEU A 15 7.38 -0.41 19.95
C LEU A 15 6.35 -1.50 20.27
N LEU A 16 5.28 -1.17 20.97
CA LEU A 16 4.18 -2.08 21.26
C LEU A 16 3.51 -2.54 19.95
N VAL A 17 3.16 -1.62 19.05
CA VAL A 17 2.55 -1.96 17.76
C VAL A 17 3.49 -2.85 16.94
N VAL A 18 4.78 -2.51 16.86
CA VAL A 18 5.78 -3.34 16.17
C VAL A 18 5.88 -4.73 16.78
N PHE A 19 5.91 -4.84 18.11
CA PHE A 19 5.93 -6.12 18.80
C PHE A 19 4.68 -6.97 18.47
N LEU A 20 3.48 -6.36 18.52
CA LEU A 20 2.24 -7.05 18.17
C LEU A 20 2.23 -7.51 16.71
N ILE A 21 2.78 -6.72 15.77
CA ILE A 21 2.93 -7.10 14.36
C ILE A 21 3.81 -8.36 14.23
N VAL A 22 4.96 -8.39 14.91
CA VAL A 22 5.88 -9.54 14.88
C VAL A 22 5.22 -10.78 15.47
N VAL A 23 4.51 -10.65 16.59
CA VAL A 23 3.75 -11.74 17.20
C VAL A 23 2.65 -12.24 16.24
N ASN A 24 1.95 -11.33 15.57
CA ASN A 24 0.91 -11.65 14.60
C ASN A 24 1.47 -12.47 13.42
N ALA A 25 2.62 -12.06 12.88
CA ALA A 25 3.33 -12.81 11.84
C ALA A 25 3.74 -14.22 12.31
N GLY A 26 4.15 -14.35 13.57
CA GLY A 26 4.45 -15.65 14.20
C GLY A 26 3.24 -16.60 14.23
N PHE A 27 2.07 -16.11 14.65
CA PHE A 27 0.85 -16.93 14.66
C PHE A 27 0.35 -17.30 13.26
N LEU A 28 0.46 -16.37 12.30
CA LEU A 28 0.17 -16.66 10.89
C LEU A 28 1.08 -17.79 10.35
N THR A 29 2.36 -17.73 10.70
CA THR A 29 3.36 -18.73 10.32
C THR A 29 3.08 -20.09 10.98
N LEU A 30 2.72 -20.10 12.26
CA LEU A 30 2.32 -21.32 12.97
C LEU A 30 1.10 -21.98 12.32
N ALA A 31 0.12 -21.20 11.88
CA ALA A 31 -1.03 -21.71 11.14
C ALA A 31 -0.60 -22.35 9.81
N GLY A 32 0.33 -21.72 9.08
CA GLY A 32 0.91 -22.26 7.84
C GLY A 32 1.67 -23.59 8.05
N ILE A 33 2.53 -23.66 9.07
CA ILE A 33 3.26 -24.89 9.44
C ILE A 33 2.28 -26.00 9.81
N SER A 34 1.26 -25.66 10.60
CA SER A 34 0.23 -26.61 11.01
C SER A 34 -0.55 -27.16 9.81
N SER A 35 -0.85 -26.32 8.82
CA SER A 35 -1.47 -26.75 7.56
C SER A 35 -0.60 -27.73 6.78
N ALA A 36 0.71 -27.45 6.64
CA ALA A 36 1.65 -28.35 5.97
C ALA A 36 1.77 -29.71 6.69
N ASN A 37 1.83 -29.71 8.01
CA ASN A 37 1.91 -30.93 8.81
C ASN A 37 0.59 -31.72 8.81
N ALA A 38 -0.56 -31.05 8.81
CA ALA A 38 -1.86 -31.68 8.61
C ALA A 38 -1.90 -32.40 7.26
N LEU A 39 -1.45 -31.75 6.18
CA LEU A 39 -1.37 -32.36 4.86
C LEU A 39 -0.47 -33.60 4.84
N SER A 40 0.72 -33.54 5.46
CA SER A 40 1.62 -34.70 5.58
C SER A 40 0.99 -35.85 6.38
N SER A 41 0.22 -35.53 7.43
CA SER A 41 -0.43 -36.52 8.30
C SER A 41 -1.55 -37.25 7.56
N VAL A 42 -2.35 -36.54 6.76
CA VAL A 42 -3.37 -37.16 5.89
C VAL A 42 -2.74 -38.05 4.84
N ALA A 43 -1.65 -37.61 4.20
CA ALA A 43 -0.93 -38.41 3.21
C ALA A 43 -0.37 -39.72 3.81
N LYS A 44 -0.02 -39.72 5.10
CA LYS A 44 0.45 -40.89 5.86
C LYS A 44 -0.68 -41.68 6.54
N LEU A 45 -1.94 -41.33 6.30
CA LEU A 45 -3.13 -41.94 6.92
C LEU A 45 -3.14 -41.89 8.47
N ARG A 46 -2.53 -40.85 9.06
CA ARG A 46 -2.46 -40.66 10.52
C ARG A 46 -3.54 -39.70 11.00
N ALA A 47 -4.72 -40.24 11.29
CA ALA A 47 -5.90 -39.44 11.67
C ALA A 47 -5.69 -38.62 12.95
N ALA A 48 -5.09 -39.19 14.00
CA ALA A 48 -4.89 -38.49 15.27
C ALA A 48 -3.96 -37.27 15.13
N GLU A 49 -2.82 -37.44 14.45
CA GLU A 49 -1.89 -36.34 14.16
C GLU A 49 -2.56 -35.26 13.30
N PHE A 50 -3.35 -35.65 12.30
CA PHE A 50 -4.11 -34.70 11.48
C PHE A 50 -5.03 -33.81 12.32
N PHE A 51 -5.90 -34.39 13.15
CA PHE A 51 -6.83 -33.61 13.97
C PHE A 51 -6.10 -32.73 14.99
N MET A 52 -4.97 -33.18 15.54
CA MET A 52 -4.12 -32.34 16.39
C MET A 52 -3.61 -31.11 15.64
N TRP A 53 -3.05 -31.28 14.44
CA TRP A 53 -2.56 -30.16 13.63
C TRP A 53 -3.68 -29.22 13.18
N VAL A 54 -4.87 -29.73 12.85
CA VAL A 54 -6.04 -28.91 12.54
C VAL A 54 -6.47 -28.09 13.76
N ALA A 55 -6.47 -28.67 14.95
CA ALA A 55 -6.80 -27.94 16.19
C ALA A 55 -5.78 -26.83 16.48
N ILE A 56 -4.48 -27.10 16.33
CA ILE A 56 -3.41 -26.09 16.47
C ILE A 56 -3.57 -24.98 15.43
N MET A 57 -3.85 -25.34 14.18
CA MET A 57 -4.11 -24.38 13.09
C MET A 57 -5.29 -23.46 13.43
N GLY A 58 -6.41 -24.03 13.88
CA GLY A 58 -7.59 -23.28 14.29
C GLY A 58 -7.29 -22.32 15.45
N GLY A 59 -6.61 -22.81 16.49
CA GLY A 59 -6.17 -21.98 17.62
C GLY A 59 -5.23 -20.84 17.20
N ALA A 60 -4.27 -21.12 16.32
CA ALA A 60 -3.36 -20.12 15.79
C ALA A 60 -4.10 -19.03 15.00
N TYR A 61 -5.10 -19.38 14.18
CA TYR A 61 -5.91 -18.38 13.47
C TYR A 61 -6.78 -17.55 14.40
N ILE A 62 -7.35 -18.14 15.44
CA ILE A 62 -8.14 -17.39 16.44
C ILE A 62 -7.25 -16.36 17.14
N ILE A 63 -6.07 -16.77 17.60
CA ILE A 63 -5.13 -15.85 18.26
C ILE A 63 -4.63 -14.80 17.26
N TYR A 64 -4.30 -15.20 16.03
CA TYR A 64 -3.96 -14.27 14.95
C TYR A 64 -5.04 -13.20 14.75
N ALA A 65 -6.31 -13.57 14.71
CA ALA A 65 -7.41 -12.62 14.53
C ALA A 65 -7.51 -11.64 15.70
N ILE A 66 -7.37 -12.12 16.94
CA ILE A 66 -7.38 -11.29 18.16
C ILE A 66 -6.21 -10.31 18.15
N VAL A 67 -4.99 -10.79 17.90
CA VAL A 67 -3.79 -9.95 17.85
C VAL A 67 -3.89 -8.94 16.71
N ASN A 68 -4.42 -9.32 15.55
CA ASN A 68 -4.58 -8.40 14.43
C ASN A 68 -5.59 -7.28 14.76
N CYS A 69 -6.66 -7.59 15.48
CA CYS A 69 -7.58 -6.58 16.00
C CYS A 69 -6.85 -5.60 16.95
N LEU A 70 -6.03 -6.12 17.87
CA LEU A 70 -5.22 -5.30 18.76
C LEU A 70 -4.22 -4.42 17.99
N VAL A 71 -3.54 -4.95 16.98
CA VAL A 71 -2.65 -4.17 16.10
C VAL A 71 -3.40 -2.98 15.49
N ASN A 72 -4.58 -3.21 14.92
CA ASN A 72 -5.36 -2.14 14.28
C ASN A 72 -5.82 -1.07 15.28
N VAL A 73 -6.23 -1.48 16.48
CA VAL A 73 -6.62 -0.55 17.55
C VAL A 73 -5.42 0.30 18.01
N GLU A 74 -4.29 -0.33 18.30
CA GLU A 74 -3.10 0.37 18.79
C GLU A 74 -2.44 1.23 17.71
N GLN A 75 -2.45 0.80 16.45
CA GLN A 75 -2.02 1.63 15.32
C GLN A 75 -2.90 2.88 15.17
N THR A 76 -4.21 2.74 15.33
CA THR A 76 -5.14 3.88 15.29
C THR A 76 -4.90 4.84 16.45
N ARG A 77 -4.67 4.30 17.66
CA ARG A 77 -4.34 5.11 18.85
C ARG A 77 -3.03 5.88 18.66
N LEU A 78 -1.98 5.21 18.17
CA LEU A 78 -0.70 5.83 17.85
C LEU A 78 -0.88 7.00 16.87
N SER A 79 -1.63 6.78 15.78
CA SER A 79 -1.93 7.81 14.77
C SER A 79 -2.62 9.03 15.40
N GLN A 80 -3.67 8.81 16.20
CA GLN A 80 -4.37 9.89 16.90
C GLN A 80 -3.49 10.65 17.89
N ASN A 81 -2.57 9.97 18.57
CA ASN A 81 -1.65 10.60 19.52
C ASN A 81 -0.59 11.43 18.80
N VAL A 82 -0.09 10.96 17.65
CA VAL A 82 0.78 11.75 16.77
C VAL A 82 0.04 13.00 16.28
N ASP A 83 -1.19 12.88 15.81
CA ASP A 83 -2.03 14.00 15.36
C ASP A 83 -2.18 15.06 16.44
N LYS A 84 -2.52 14.64 17.67
CA LYS A 84 -2.67 15.54 18.82
C LYS A 84 -1.39 16.29 19.11
N LEU A 85 -0.24 15.62 19.08
CA LEU A 85 1.06 16.25 19.33
C LEU A 85 1.42 17.28 18.26
N ILE A 86 1.20 16.95 16.98
CA ILE A 86 1.47 17.86 15.86
C ILE A 86 0.56 19.08 15.93
N ARG A 87 -0.75 18.87 16.10
CA ARG A 87 -1.74 19.96 16.22
C ARG A 87 -1.44 20.87 17.40
N ASN A 88 -1.10 20.29 18.57
CA ASN A 88 -0.72 21.07 19.74
C ASN A 88 0.57 21.87 19.51
N SER A 89 1.56 21.32 18.82
CA SER A 89 2.77 22.06 18.47
C SER A 89 2.45 23.24 17.57
N ILE A 90 1.70 23.01 16.48
CA ILE A 90 1.33 24.06 15.53
C ILE A 90 0.51 25.15 16.24
N ALA A 91 -0.49 24.77 17.04
CA ALA A 91 -1.30 25.73 17.79
C ALA A 91 -0.49 26.55 18.81
N THR A 92 0.48 25.91 19.47
CA THR A 92 1.38 26.58 20.42
C THR A 92 2.34 27.54 19.72
N ASP A 93 2.83 27.18 18.53
CA ASP A 93 3.70 28.04 17.74
C ASP A 93 2.92 29.26 17.19
N LEU A 94 1.68 29.04 16.76
CA LEU A 94 0.79 30.12 16.29
C LEU A 94 0.37 31.07 17.40
N SER A 95 0.07 30.56 18.61
CA SER A 95 -0.34 31.41 19.74
C SER A 95 0.77 32.35 20.22
N LYS A 96 2.04 32.02 19.93
CA LYS A 96 3.21 32.84 20.25
C LYS A 96 3.66 33.72 19.09
N ALA A 97 3.09 33.57 17.90
CA ALA A 97 3.48 34.32 16.73
C ALA A 97 2.95 35.77 16.77
N ASN A 98 3.80 36.74 16.41
CA ASN A 98 3.35 38.11 16.20
C ASN A 98 2.63 38.28 14.85
N TYR A 99 1.97 39.42 14.65
CA TYR A 99 1.18 39.70 13.45
C TYR A 99 1.97 39.49 12.15
N ALA A 100 3.19 40.03 12.07
CA ALA A 100 4.04 39.91 10.88
C ALA A 100 4.43 38.44 10.60
N THR A 101 4.67 37.64 11.63
CA THR A 101 5.01 36.21 11.49
C THR A 101 3.81 35.38 11.08
N PHE A 102 2.63 35.64 11.66
CA PHE A 102 1.39 34.96 11.28
C PHE A 102 1.04 35.18 9.81
N HIS A 103 1.18 36.42 9.32
CA HIS A 103 0.87 36.79 7.93
C HIS A 103 1.95 36.39 6.91
N LYS A 104 3.02 35.69 7.32
CA LYS A 104 3.94 35.04 6.37
C LYS A 104 3.28 33.91 5.57
N GLN A 105 2.19 33.35 6.09
CA GLN A 105 1.43 32.27 5.46
C GLN A 105 -0.05 32.63 5.46
N THR A 106 -0.81 31.99 4.57
CA THR A 106 -2.26 32.21 4.48
C THR A 106 -3.00 31.35 5.52
N VAL A 107 -4.20 31.77 5.90
CA VAL A 107 -5.11 30.95 6.74
C VAL A 107 -5.38 29.59 6.10
N ALA A 108 -5.52 29.55 4.77
CA ALA A 108 -5.68 28.31 4.02
C ALA A 108 -4.48 27.37 4.17
N THR A 109 -3.26 27.90 4.18
CA THR A 109 -2.03 27.13 4.42
C THR A 109 -2.03 26.48 5.81
N TYR A 110 -2.34 27.25 6.87
CA TYR A 110 -2.42 26.70 8.23
C TYR A 110 -3.53 25.64 8.36
N SER A 111 -4.67 25.85 7.71
CA SER A 111 -5.75 24.85 7.66
C SER A 111 -5.30 23.56 7.00
N SER A 112 -4.58 23.64 5.87
CA SER A 112 -4.01 22.46 5.19
C SER A 112 -3.04 21.71 6.11
N TRP A 113 -2.15 22.42 6.83
CA TRP A 113 -1.22 21.79 7.75
C TRP A 113 -1.93 21.03 8.88
N LEU A 114 -3.04 21.55 9.40
CA LEU A 114 -3.81 20.94 10.48
C LEU A 114 -4.75 19.80 10.02
N THR A 115 -4.90 19.62 8.70
CA THR A 115 -5.84 18.67 8.09
C THR A 115 -5.16 17.74 7.08
N ASN A 116 -4.89 18.23 5.87
CA ASN A 116 -4.35 17.48 4.75
C ASN A 116 -2.95 16.94 5.06
N ASP A 117 -2.02 17.78 5.51
CA ASP A 117 -0.64 17.37 5.73
C ASP A 117 -0.54 16.34 6.87
N ILE A 118 -1.36 16.47 7.91
CA ILE A 118 -1.48 15.46 8.97
C ILE A 118 -1.99 14.13 8.40
N THR A 119 -2.98 14.16 7.51
CA THR A 119 -3.49 12.96 6.84
C THR A 119 -2.40 12.31 5.99
N THR A 120 -1.62 13.11 5.26
CA THR A 120 -0.44 12.64 4.51
C THR A 120 0.59 11.98 5.43
N ILE A 121 0.86 12.57 6.60
CA ILE A 121 1.76 11.99 7.60
C ILE A 121 1.22 10.65 8.13
N ASN A 122 -0.09 10.54 8.37
CA ASN A 122 -0.69 9.29 8.87
C ASN A 122 -0.63 8.17 7.84
N ASN A 123 -0.85 8.49 6.57
CA ASN A 123 -0.78 7.50 5.49
C ASN A 123 0.67 7.04 5.27
N PHE A 124 1.57 7.95 4.92
CA PHE A 124 2.93 7.58 4.51
C PHE A 124 3.87 7.36 5.69
N GLY A 125 3.71 8.12 6.77
CA GLY A 125 4.63 8.11 7.92
C GLY A 125 4.30 7.04 8.96
N ILE A 126 3.04 6.65 9.11
CA ILE A 126 2.61 5.65 10.10
C ILE A 126 2.11 4.39 9.40
N THR A 127 1.07 4.50 8.57
CA THR A 127 0.41 3.32 7.98
C THR A 127 1.33 2.54 7.06
N ASP A 128 1.90 3.20 6.04
CA ASP A 128 2.79 2.54 5.08
C ASP A 128 4.06 2.00 5.76
N PHE A 129 4.59 2.75 6.72
CA PHE A 129 5.76 2.32 7.50
C PHE A 129 5.46 1.02 8.28
N LEU A 130 4.37 0.98 9.04
CA LEU A 130 3.99 -0.22 9.80
C LEU A 130 3.61 -1.38 8.88
N MET A 131 3.05 -1.10 7.71
CA MET A 131 2.79 -2.10 6.67
C MET A 131 4.11 -2.72 6.16
N ILE A 132 5.17 -1.93 5.97
CA ILE A 132 6.50 -2.47 5.62
C ILE A 132 7.02 -3.37 6.75
N VAL A 133 6.93 -2.94 8.01
CA VAL A 133 7.36 -3.77 9.15
C VAL A 133 6.61 -5.11 9.19
N ARG A 134 5.29 -5.09 8.94
CA ARG A 134 4.47 -6.29 8.84
C ARG A 134 4.94 -7.21 7.73
N GLN A 135 5.06 -6.70 6.51
CA GLN A 135 5.49 -7.49 5.36
C GLN A 135 6.89 -8.08 5.56
N VAL A 136 7.84 -7.28 6.06
CA VAL A 136 9.19 -7.77 6.36
C VAL A 136 9.16 -8.88 7.40
N SER A 137 8.35 -8.74 8.45
CA SER A 137 8.20 -9.78 9.48
C SER A 137 7.67 -11.07 8.88
N GLU A 138 6.59 -10.99 8.10
CA GLU A 138 5.98 -12.14 7.41
C GLU A 138 6.96 -12.80 6.43
N ILE A 139 7.73 -12.02 5.65
CA ILE A 139 8.76 -12.52 4.75
C ILE A 139 9.86 -13.25 5.52
N VAL A 140 10.35 -12.68 6.63
CA VAL A 140 11.38 -13.31 7.47
C VAL A 140 10.89 -14.64 8.02
N PHE A 141 9.70 -14.69 8.63
CA PHE A 141 9.15 -15.95 9.14
C PHE A 141 8.87 -16.97 8.02
N GLY A 142 8.39 -16.51 6.87
CA GLY A 142 8.18 -17.36 5.69
C GLY A 142 9.48 -17.97 5.20
N MET A 143 10.55 -17.18 5.05
CA MET A 143 11.87 -17.68 4.65
C MET A 143 12.44 -18.67 5.67
N LEU A 144 12.31 -18.39 6.97
CA LEU A 144 12.73 -19.30 8.04
C LEU A 144 11.99 -20.64 7.96
N THR A 145 10.68 -20.60 7.71
CA THR A 145 9.85 -21.81 7.56
C THR A 145 10.25 -22.62 6.34
N LEU A 146 10.49 -21.97 5.20
CA LEU A 146 10.97 -22.64 3.99
C LEU A 146 12.35 -23.24 4.20
N ALA A 147 13.27 -22.53 4.83
CA ALA A 147 14.60 -23.05 5.17
C ALA A 147 14.52 -24.25 6.11
N TYR A 148 13.59 -24.24 7.07
CA TYR A 148 13.31 -25.36 7.95
C TYR A 148 12.83 -26.61 7.19
N PHE A 149 11.99 -26.44 6.16
CA PHE A 149 11.53 -27.57 5.33
C PHE A 149 12.59 -28.04 4.33
N ASN A 150 13.10 -27.15 3.49
CA ASN A 150 14.17 -27.44 2.54
C ASN A 150 14.77 -26.14 1.95
N ILE A 151 16.10 -26.00 2.00
CA ILE A 151 16.80 -24.82 1.48
C ILE A 151 16.56 -24.57 -0.02
N SER A 152 16.30 -25.61 -0.81
CA SER A 152 15.99 -25.51 -2.24
C SER A 152 14.72 -24.68 -2.50
N LEU A 153 13.74 -24.75 -1.58
CA LEU A 153 12.51 -23.95 -1.68
C LEU A 153 12.80 -22.45 -1.53
N VAL A 154 13.75 -22.07 -0.66
CA VAL A 154 14.17 -20.68 -0.51
C VAL A 154 14.77 -20.16 -1.81
N VAL A 155 15.68 -20.91 -2.42
CA VAL A 155 16.29 -20.56 -3.72
C VAL A 155 15.21 -20.40 -4.80
N THR A 156 14.26 -21.34 -4.84
CA THR A 156 13.14 -21.31 -5.79
C THR A 156 12.29 -20.05 -5.64
N VAL A 157 11.89 -19.70 -4.41
CA VAL A 157 11.10 -18.50 -4.15
C VAL A 157 11.88 -17.24 -4.54
N VAL A 158 13.17 -17.14 -4.20
CA VAL A 158 14.00 -15.99 -4.59
C VAL A 158 14.04 -15.82 -6.12
N VAL A 159 14.26 -16.91 -6.86
CA VAL A 159 14.25 -16.87 -8.34
C VAL A 159 12.88 -16.41 -8.86
N LEU A 160 11.79 -16.96 -8.34
CA LEU A 160 10.44 -16.57 -8.75
C LEU A 160 10.13 -15.10 -8.41
N THR A 161 10.57 -14.60 -7.26
CA THR A 161 10.42 -13.18 -6.89
C THR A 161 11.16 -12.27 -7.86
N VAL A 162 12.39 -12.62 -8.27
CA VAL A 162 13.15 -11.87 -9.27
C VAL A 162 12.42 -11.86 -10.62
N ILE A 163 11.90 -13.01 -11.07
CA ILE A 163 11.11 -13.11 -12.30
C ILE A 163 9.86 -12.23 -12.20
N MET A 164 9.13 -12.29 -11.09
CA MET A 164 7.94 -11.45 -10.84
C MET A 164 8.28 -9.96 -10.79
N GLY A 165 9.49 -9.56 -10.44
CA GLY A 165 9.92 -8.15 -10.51
C GLY A 165 10.27 -7.68 -11.92
N ILE A 166 10.92 -8.53 -12.72
CA ILE A 166 11.44 -8.16 -14.04
C ILE A 166 10.36 -8.23 -15.13
N VAL A 167 9.58 -9.31 -15.15
CA VAL A 167 8.65 -9.60 -16.26
C VAL A 167 7.56 -8.54 -16.38
N PRO A 168 6.80 -8.17 -15.34
CA PRO A 168 5.77 -7.13 -15.45
C PRO A 168 6.35 -5.79 -15.89
N ASN A 169 7.52 -5.41 -15.37
CA ASN A 169 8.15 -4.13 -15.70
C ASN A 169 8.54 -4.07 -17.20
N MET A 170 8.97 -5.18 -17.78
CA MET A 170 9.19 -5.28 -19.22
C MET A 170 7.90 -5.10 -20.01
N PHE A 171 6.82 -5.80 -19.61
CA PHE A 171 5.50 -5.67 -20.24
C PHE A 171 4.92 -4.25 -20.11
N SER A 172 5.05 -3.61 -18.94
CA SER A 172 4.59 -2.25 -18.71
C SER A 172 5.26 -1.24 -19.64
N LYS A 173 6.57 -1.39 -19.90
CA LYS A 173 7.28 -0.53 -20.86
C LYS A 173 6.77 -0.70 -22.29
N ILE A 174 6.51 -1.94 -22.70
CA ILE A 174 5.96 -2.24 -24.03
C ILE A 174 4.54 -1.65 -24.16
N LEU A 175 3.71 -1.87 -23.14
CA LEU A 175 2.33 -1.38 -23.13
C LEU A 175 2.29 0.15 -23.13
N ALA A 176 3.15 0.83 -22.36
CA ALA A 176 3.25 2.28 -22.34
C ALA A 176 3.59 2.86 -23.72
N LYS A 177 4.53 2.24 -24.44
CA LYS A 177 4.88 2.65 -25.80
C LYS A 177 3.70 2.50 -26.77
N ARG A 178 3.02 1.35 -26.74
CA ARG A 178 1.86 1.09 -27.61
C ARG A 178 0.66 1.99 -27.26
N SER A 179 0.46 2.25 -25.97
CA SER A 179 -0.56 3.19 -25.49
C SER A 179 -0.30 4.59 -26.02
N LEU A 180 0.96 5.05 -26.03
CA LEU A 180 1.31 6.36 -26.58
C LEU A 180 1.06 6.43 -28.09
N GLU A 181 1.45 5.39 -28.84
CA GLU A 181 1.16 5.28 -30.28
C GLU A 181 -0.35 5.34 -30.56
N TYR A 182 -1.15 4.63 -29.76
CA TYR A 182 -2.62 4.65 -29.84
C TYR A 182 -3.20 6.03 -29.54
N THR A 183 -2.73 6.69 -28.47
CA THR A 183 -3.16 8.05 -28.11
C THR A 183 -2.92 9.03 -29.25
N HIS A 184 -1.73 9.00 -29.87
CA HIS A 184 -1.44 9.87 -31.02
C HIS A 184 -2.29 9.56 -32.25
N ALA A 185 -2.58 8.29 -32.52
CA ALA A 185 -3.48 7.92 -33.61
C ALA A 185 -4.92 8.42 -33.35
N ASN A 186 -5.37 8.32 -32.10
CA ASN A 186 -6.70 8.80 -31.69
C ASN A 186 -6.79 10.34 -31.75
N GLU A 187 -5.76 11.06 -31.32
CA GLU A 187 -5.67 12.53 -31.47
C GLU A 187 -5.80 12.95 -32.93
N ARG A 188 -5.09 12.26 -33.84
CA ARG A 188 -5.18 12.54 -35.28
C ARG A 188 -6.60 12.32 -35.80
N LEU A 189 -7.25 11.21 -35.42
CA LEU A 189 -8.63 10.94 -35.81
C LEU A 189 -9.60 12.02 -35.31
N VAL A 190 -9.51 12.39 -34.04
CA VAL A 190 -10.37 13.42 -33.44
C VAL A 190 -10.16 14.77 -34.12
N ASN A 191 -8.91 15.15 -34.42
CA ASN A 191 -8.61 16.36 -35.16
C ASN A 191 -9.22 16.33 -36.56
N THR A 192 -9.10 15.21 -37.29
CA THR A 192 -9.75 15.05 -38.60
C THR A 192 -11.27 15.20 -38.51
N ILE A 193 -11.91 14.60 -37.50
CA ILE A 193 -13.36 14.74 -37.29
C ILE A 193 -13.72 16.21 -37.01
N ASN A 194 -12.99 16.88 -36.12
CA ASN A 194 -13.23 18.28 -35.79
C ASN A 194 -13.03 19.20 -37.01
N ASP A 195 -12.00 18.97 -37.81
CA ASP A 195 -11.73 19.74 -39.04
C ASP A 195 -12.87 19.57 -40.06
N ILE A 196 -13.38 18.35 -40.22
CA ILE A 196 -14.53 18.06 -41.09
C ILE A 196 -15.79 18.78 -40.59
N LEU A 197 -16.10 18.68 -39.30
CA LEU A 197 -17.29 19.30 -38.70
C LEU A 197 -17.22 20.83 -38.74
N ASN A 198 -16.07 21.42 -38.42
CA ASN A 198 -15.84 22.87 -38.53
C ASN A 198 -15.90 23.35 -40.00
N GLY A 199 -15.47 22.51 -40.94
CA GLY A 199 -15.53 22.79 -42.38
C GLY A 199 -16.91 22.58 -43.01
N PHE A 200 -17.86 21.98 -42.30
CA PHE A 200 -19.17 21.57 -42.84
C PHE A 200 -19.93 22.73 -43.49
N ASN A 201 -20.12 23.84 -42.77
CA ASN A 201 -20.83 25.01 -43.28
C ASN A 201 -20.16 25.61 -44.53
N ARG A 202 -18.81 25.58 -44.59
CA ARG A 202 -18.05 26.09 -45.74
C ARG A 202 -18.25 25.19 -46.97
N LEU A 203 -18.21 23.87 -46.78
CA LEU A 203 -18.42 22.90 -47.86
C LEU A 203 -19.88 22.87 -48.34
N PHE A 204 -20.84 23.07 -47.43
CA PHE A 204 -22.26 23.19 -47.75
C PHE A 204 -22.55 24.42 -48.60
N LEU A 205 -22.04 25.60 -48.22
CA LEU A 205 -22.18 26.84 -49.00
C LEU A 205 -21.48 26.76 -50.37
N ALA A 206 -20.41 25.96 -50.48
CA ALA A 206 -19.73 25.70 -51.76
C ALA A 206 -20.39 24.60 -52.62
N ASN A 207 -21.53 24.04 -52.19
CA ASN A 207 -22.25 22.95 -52.86
C ASN A 207 -21.41 21.65 -53.05
N LEU A 208 -20.47 21.40 -52.13
CA LEU A 208 -19.55 20.26 -52.14
C LEU A 208 -19.67 19.30 -50.92
N PRO A 209 -20.86 19.05 -50.34
CA PRO A 209 -20.99 18.21 -49.14
C PRO A 209 -20.53 16.76 -49.36
N GLN A 210 -20.61 16.23 -50.59
CA GLN A 210 -20.12 14.89 -50.95
C GLN A 210 -18.61 14.67 -50.70
N THR A 211 -17.82 15.74 -50.55
CA THR A 211 -16.37 15.64 -50.29
C THR A 211 -16.06 15.23 -48.85
N ILE A 212 -17.02 15.36 -47.94
CA ILE A 212 -16.89 15.03 -46.51
C ILE A 212 -16.66 13.52 -46.30
N VAL A 213 -17.33 12.68 -47.08
CA VAL A 213 -17.25 11.21 -46.94
C VAL A 213 -15.95 10.64 -47.54
N LYS A 214 -15.25 11.41 -48.38
CA LYS A 214 -14.01 10.99 -49.05
C LYS A 214 -12.74 11.34 -48.27
N LYS A 215 -12.86 12.06 -47.15
CA LYS A 215 -11.74 12.57 -46.34
C LYS A 215 -11.68 11.84 -45.00
#